data_AF-A0A7N8X8G2-F1
#
_entry.id   AF-A0A7N8X8G2-F1
#
_cell.length_a   1.000
_cell.length_b   1.000
_cell.length_c   1.000
_cell.angle_alpha   90.00
_cell.angle_beta   90.00
_cell.angle_gamma   90.00
#
_symmetry.space_group_name_H-M   'P 1'
#
loop_
_entity.id
_entity.type
_entity.pdbx_description
1 polymer ?
#
loop_
_entity_poly.entity_id
_entity_poly.type
_entity_poly.pdbx_seq_one_letter_code
_entity_poly.pdbx_strand_id
1 'polypeptide(L)'
;MVRKYMRGLTPQKKAQLQLKLITSTIFKGKKESYPQSVAQPFMDTRISEQDINTRVIQIIRNEHIKYSVPVIKYDRNGFKPRPRQVILTQTAAYVIEEAKIKQRVPYTSLKGISVSNLTDGMMIFHVTCEDRKQKGDVVMQCDHLFECLTKLSVFANKQNVINVVHGSIKIEIQAGKENTVDFSTGQEPVVYKAKNGHLMVVR
;
A
#
# COMPACT_ATOMS: atom_id res chain seq x y z
N MET A 1 -9.25 -37.43 -5.74
CA MET A 1 -8.19 -36.49 -6.17
C MET A 1 -8.09 -35.25 -5.24
N VAL A 2 -9.17 -34.51 -5.02
CA VAL A 2 -9.20 -33.30 -4.15
C VAL A 2 -8.73 -33.54 -2.71
N ARG A 3 -9.21 -34.61 -2.04
CA ARG A 3 -8.84 -34.91 -0.64
C ARG A 3 -7.35 -35.20 -0.45
N LYS A 4 -6.70 -35.86 -1.42
CA LYS A 4 -5.27 -36.17 -1.40
C LYS A 4 -4.44 -34.88 -1.56
N TYR A 5 -4.85 -33.99 -2.45
CA TYR A 5 -4.23 -32.67 -2.62
C TYR A 5 -4.33 -31.82 -1.35
N MET A 6 -5.53 -31.69 -0.77
CA MET A 6 -5.75 -30.89 0.43
C MET A 6 -4.97 -31.39 1.66
N ARG A 7 -4.84 -32.71 1.81
CA ARG A 7 -4.06 -33.32 2.90
C ARG A 7 -2.54 -33.22 2.70
N GLY A 8 -2.07 -33.07 1.46
CA GLY A 8 -0.66 -32.95 1.13
C GLY A 8 -0.11 -31.51 1.19
N LEU A 9 -0.95 -30.50 1.43
CA LEU A 9 -0.52 -29.12 1.55
C LEU A 9 -0.01 -28.81 2.95
N THR A 10 1.18 -28.23 3.04
CA THR A 10 1.68 -27.65 4.29
C THR A 10 0.85 -26.43 4.68
N PRO A 11 0.75 -26.10 5.99
CA PRO A 11 0.06 -24.89 6.44
C PRO A 11 0.55 -23.61 5.75
N GLN A 12 1.85 -23.49 5.54
CA GLN A 12 2.49 -22.36 4.88
C GLN A 12 2.03 -22.24 3.42
N LYS A 13 2.04 -23.36 2.68
CA LYS A 13 1.58 -23.38 1.29
C LYS A 13 0.09 -23.07 1.17
N LYS A 14 -0.71 -23.55 2.12
CA LYS A 14 -2.14 -23.22 2.20
C LYS A 14 -2.37 -21.73 2.44
N ALA A 15 -1.67 -21.12 3.40
CA ALA A 15 -1.74 -19.69 3.68
C ALA A 15 -1.33 -18.85 2.46
N GLN A 16 -0.26 -19.25 1.78
CA GLN A 16 0.20 -18.60 0.55
C GLN A 16 -0.87 -18.61 -0.55
N LEU A 17 -1.49 -19.77 -0.79
CA LEU A 17 -2.56 -19.90 -1.79
C LEU A 17 -3.80 -19.07 -1.42
N GLN A 18 -4.13 -18.98 -0.13
CA GLN A 18 -5.23 -18.12 0.34
C GLN A 18 -4.95 -16.64 0.07
N LEU A 19 -3.73 -16.15 0.37
CA LEU A 19 -3.34 -14.77 0.05
C LEU A 19 -3.38 -14.53 -1.47
N LYS A 20 -2.86 -15.46 -2.27
CA LYS A 20 -2.90 -15.34 -3.74
C LYS A 20 -4.32 -15.36 -4.31
N LEU A 21 -5.23 -16.13 -3.71
CA LEU A 21 -6.65 -16.13 -4.07
C LEU A 21 -7.26 -14.74 -3.82
N ILE A 22 -7.07 -14.17 -2.62
CA ILE A 22 -7.55 -12.82 -2.28
C ILE A 22 -6.96 -11.79 -3.26
N THR A 23 -5.65 -11.87 -3.53
CA THR A 23 -4.98 -11.00 -4.50
C THR A 23 -5.66 -11.08 -5.87
N SER A 24 -5.98 -12.30 -6.33
CA SER A 24 -6.64 -12.50 -7.62
C SER A 24 -8.04 -11.88 -7.66
N THR A 25 -8.82 -12.02 -6.59
CA THR A 25 -10.16 -11.44 -6.48
C THR A 25 -10.12 -9.91 -6.59
N ILE A 26 -9.09 -9.29 -6.01
CA ILE A 26 -8.93 -7.84 -6.02
C ILE A 26 -8.43 -7.35 -7.39
N PHE A 27 -7.40 -7.97 -7.97
CA PHE A 27 -6.64 -7.37 -9.08
C PHE A 27 -6.75 -8.07 -10.44
N LYS A 28 -7.15 -9.34 -10.51
CA LYS A 28 -7.17 -10.10 -11.77
C LYS A 28 -8.12 -9.46 -12.77
N GLY A 29 -7.58 -9.12 -13.95
CA GLY A 29 -8.33 -8.46 -15.02
C GLY A 29 -8.62 -6.97 -14.76
N LYS A 30 -8.16 -6.41 -13.63
CA LYS A 30 -8.37 -4.99 -13.28
C LYS A 30 -7.08 -4.17 -13.32
N LYS A 31 -5.93 -4.77 -12.94
CA LYS A 31 -4.61 -4.11 -13.00
C LYS A 31 -3.67 -4.87 -13.92
N GLU A 32 -3.07 -4.16 -14.88
CA GLU A 32 -2.23 -4.71 -15.94
C GLU A 32 -0.99 -5.47 -15.44
N SER A 33 -0.39 -5.02 -14.33
CA SER A 33 0.80 -5.67 -13.75
C SER A 33 0.49 -6.90 -12.88
N TYR A 34 -0.78 -7.29 -12.74
CA TYR A 34 -1.15 -8.44 -11.91
C TYR A 34 -0.57 -9.78 -12.40
N PRO A 35 -0.62 -10.15 -13.70
CA PRO A 35 -0.14 -11.45 -14.17
C PRO A 35 1.33 -11.73 -13.81
N GLN A 36 2.20 -10.73 -13.86
CA GLN A 36 3.61 -10.83 -13.52
C GLN A 36 3.83 -11.13 -12.02
N SER A 37 2.89 -10.74 -11.16
CA SER A 37 2.95 -10.97 -9.71
C SER A 37 2.59 -12.40 -9.29
N VAL A 38 1.95 -13.18 -10.16
CA VAL A 38 1.40 -14.50 -9.80
C VAL A 38 2.50 -15.47 -9.39
N ALA A 39 3.60 -15.50 -10.15
CA ALA A 39 4.74 -16.39 -9.90
C ALA A 39 5.58 -15.98 -8.69
N GLN A 40 5.50 -14.71 -8.25
CA GLN A 40 6.31 -14.20 -7.15
C GLN A 40 5.70 -14.62 -5.79
N PRO A 41 6.40 -15.39 -4.95
CA PRO A 41 5.88 -15.75 -3.64
C PRO A 41 5.78 -14.50 -2.74
N PHE A 42 4.73 -14.46 -1.93
CA PHE A 42 4.67 -13.53 -0.82
C PHE A 42 5.60 -13.96 0.32
N MET A 43 6.27 -12.98 0.93
CA MET A 43 7.20 -13.13 2.04
C MET A 43 6.57 -12.65 3.35
N ASP A 44 7.01 -13.19 4.50
CA ASP A 44 6.49 -12.80 5.82
C ASP A 44 6.68 -11.30 6.11
N THR A 45 7.85 -10.75 5.78
CA THR A 45 8.16 -9.33 5.80
C THR A 45 9.21 -9.00 4.72
N ARG A 46 9.24 -7.75 4.23
CA ARG A 46 10.27 -7.24 3.31
C ARG A 46 11.34 -6.40 4.02
N ILE A 47 11.14 -6.11 5.31
CA ILE A 47 12.12 -5.49 6.20
C ILE A 47 12.19 -6.34 7.46
N SER A 48 13.37 -6.82 7.82
CA SER A 48 13.58 -7.57 9.06
C SER A 48 13.36 -6.66 10.26
N GLU A 49 12.88 -7.19 11.38
CA GLU A 49 12.75 -6.40 12.61
C GLU A 49 14.09 -5.80 13.07
N GLN A 50 15.22 -6.45 12.74
CA GLN A 50 16.57 -5.95 13.03
C GLN A 50 16.91 -4.66 12.26
N ASP A 51 16.30 -4.47 11.08
CA ASP A 51 16.50 -3.29 10.23
C ASP A 51 15.51 -2.15 10.57
N ILE A 52 14.59 -2.40 11.50
CA ILE A 52 13.64 -1.40 11.99
C ILE A 52 14.27 -0.73 13.20
N ASN A 53 14.21 0.60 13.25
CA ASN A 53 14.78 1.35 14.36
C ASN A 53 14.15 0.92 15.70
N THR A 54 14.98 0.63 16.69
CA THR A 54 14.55 0.13 18.01
C THR A 54 13.58 1.05 18.72
N ARG A 55 13.68 2.38 18.54
CA ARG A 55 12.71 3.34 19.13
C ARG A 55 11.32 3.16 18.53
N VAL A 56 11.23 2.88 17.23
CA VAL A 56 9.95 2.64 16.55
C VAL A 56 9.33 1.35 17.08
N ILE A 57 10.11 0.27 17.17
CA ILE A 57 9.67 -1.01 17.73
C ILE A 57 9.11 -0.81 19.15
N GLN A 58 9.83 -0.08 20.00
CA GLN A 58 9.38 0.21 21.37
C GLN A 58 8.04 0.96 21.41
N ILE A 59 7.83 1.93 20.51
CA ILE A 59 6.58 2.70 20.45
C ILE A 59 5.40 1.82 20.01
N ILE A 60 5.59 0.94 19.01
CA ILE A 60 4.52 0.13 18.43
C ILE A 60 4.43 -1.29 19.00
N ARG A 61 5.23 -1.61 20.03
CA ARG A 61 5.38 -2.96 20.59
C ARG A 61 4.04 -3.62 20.95
N ASN A 62 3.07 -2.82 21.40
CA ASN A 62 1.78 -3.30 21.87
C ASN A 62 0.82 -3.67 20.72
N GLU A 63 1.12 -3.28 19.47
CA GLU A 63 0.22 -3.50 18.33
C GLU A 63 0.57 -4.72 17.47
N HIS A 64 1.68 -5.41 17.79
CA HIS A 64 2.24 -6.54 17.05
C HIS A 64 2.51 -6.24 15.57
N ILE A 65 3.79 -6.15 15.21
CA ILE A 65 4.21 -6.00 13.80
C ILE A 65 3.82 -7.25 13.03
N LYS A 66 3.16 -7.08 11.87
CA LYS A 66 2.73 -8.18 11.00
C LYS A 66 3.46 -8.21 9.66
N TYR A 67 3.86 -7.05 9.16
CA TYR A 67 4.52 -6.92 7.87
C TYR A 67 5.19 -5.56 7.75
N SER A 68 6.39 -5.51 7.18
CA SER A 68 7.11 -4.27 6.93
C SER A 68 7.65 -4.24 5.50
N VAL A 69 7.57 -3.09 4.83
CA VAL A 69 7.97 -2.94 3.42
C VAL A 69 8.57 -1.57 3.12
N PRO A 70 9.64 -1.48 2.30
CA PRO A 70 10.15 -0.19 1.85
C PRO A 70 9.20 0.42 0.81
N VAL A 71 9.02 1.73 0.88
CA VAL A 71 8.20 2.48 -0.07
C VAL A 71 8.85 3.82 -0.40
N ILE A 72 8.44 4.41 -1.52
CA ILE A 72 8.69 5.82 -1.81
C ILE A 72 7.41 6.58 -1.54
N LYS A 73 7.41 7.46 -0.53
CA LYS A 73 6.28 8.32 -0.21
C LYS A 73 6.42 9.65 -0.93
N TYR A 74 5.32 10.14 -1.49
CA TYR A 74 5.27 11.46 -2.13
C TYR A 74 4.74 12.50 -1.16
N ASP A 75 5.51 13.57 -0.94
CA ASP A 75 5.11 14.63 -0.02
C ASP A 75 3.86 15.37 -0.51
N ARG A 76 2.90 15.58 0.39
CA ARG A 76 1.68 16.37 0.17
C ARG A 76 1.95 17.73 -0.49
N ASN A 77 3.01 18.38 -0.06
CA ASN A 77 3.45 19.65 -0.61
C ASN A 77 4.57 19.40 -1.61
N GLY A 78 4.20 19.38 -2.90
CA GLY A 78 5.17 19.35 -4.01
C GLY A 78 5.56 17.97 -4.52
N PHE A 79 4.98 16.89 -3.98
CA PHE A 79 5.21 15.50 -4.42
C PHE A 79 6.69 15.11 -4.52
N LYS A 80 7.52 15.60 -3.61
CA LYS A 80 8.92 15.15 -3.53
C LYS A 80 8.95 13.68 -3.09
N PRO A 81 9.67 12.81 -3.80
CA PRO A 81 9.80 11.40 -3.41
C PRO A 81 10.70 11.30 -2.17
N ARG A 82 10.27 10.50 -1.20
CA ARG A 82 10.99 10.26 0.06
C ARG A 82 10.99 8.76 0.36
N PRO A 83 12.15 8.12 0.48
CA PRO A 83 12.23 6.76 1.01
C PRO A 83 11.62 6.69 2.41
N ARG A 84 10.74 5.70 2.63
CA ARG A 84 10.07 5.42 3.91
C ARG A 84 9.97 3.92 4.10
N GLN A 85 9.71 3.54 5.34
CA GLN A 85 9.23 2.19 5.66
C GLN A 85 7.74 2.27 5.99
N VAL A 86 6.96 1.32 5.49
CA VAL A 86 5.59 1.08 5.94
C VAL A 86 5.58 -0.15 6.82
N ILE A 87 5.06 0.00 8.04
CA ILE A 87 4.83 -1.12 8.97
C ILE A 87 3.33 -1.31 9.15
N LEU A 88 2.85 -2.52 8.88
CA LEU A 88 1.48 -2.94 9.15
C LEU A 88 1.45 -3.67 10.50
N THR A 89 0.60 -3.20 11.40
CA THR A 89 0.31 -3.84 12.68
C THR A 89 -1.09 -4.45 12.64
N GLN A 90 -1.54 -5.00 13.78
CA GLN A 90 -2.91 -5.51 13.90
C GLN A 90 -3.97 -4.41 13.79
N THR A 91 -3.64 -3.14 14.07
CA THR A 91 -4.63 -2.05 14.22
C THR A 91 -4.38 -0.83 13.34
N ALA A 92 -3.16 -0.67 12.80
CA ALA A 92 -2.79 0.51 12.01
C ALA A 92 -1.67 0.23 11.00
N ALA A 93 -1.54 1.12 10.02
CA ALA A 93 -0.36 1.25 9.18
C ALA A 93 0.49 2.45 9.62
N TYR A 94 1.80 2.29 9.68
CA TYR A 94 2.75 3.32 10.09
C TYR A 94 3.68 3.68 8.95
N VAL A 95 3.84 4.98 8.69
CA VAL A 95 4.86 5.52 7.78
C VAL A 95 6.01 6.06 8.60
N ILE A 96 7.21 5.52 8.39
CA ILE A 96 8.38 5.74 9.25
C ILE A 96 9.54 6.37 8.48
N GLU A 97 10.29 7.21 9.18
CA GLU A 97 11.61 7.74 8.82
C GLU A 97 12.60 7.38 9.90
N GLU A 98 13.53 6.47 9.64
CA GLU A 98 14.55 6.12 10.63
C GLU A 98 13.90 5.82 12.01
N ALA A 99 14.16 6.66 13.02
CA ALA A 99 13.63 6.56 14.38
C ALA A 99 12.27 7.27 14.61
N LYS A 100 11.65 7.86 13.58
CA LYS A 100 10.47 8.73 13.70
C LYS A 100 9.27 8.15 12.97
N ILE A 101 8.16 8.03 13.68
CA ILE A 101 6.84 7.79 13.08
C ILE A 101 6.34 9.10 12.47
N LYS A 102 6.25 9.16 11.14
CA LYS A 102 5.73 10.35 10.43
C LYS A 102 4.22 10.38 10.41
N GLN A 103 3.59 9.23 10.30
CA GLN A 103 2.14 9.13 10.26
C GLN A 103 1.71 7.74 10.73
N ARG A 104 0.70 7.71 11.59
CA ARG A 104 -0.04 6.50 11.95
C ARG A 104 -1.40 6.61 11.26
N VAL A 105 -1.81 5.56 10.56
CA VAL A 105 -3.11 5.44 9.90
C VAL A 105 -3.85 4.28 10.55
N PRO A 106 -4.68 4.54 11.57
CA PRO A 106 -5.57 3.53 12.14
C PRO A 106 -6.46 2.94 11.05
N TYR A 107 -6.69 1.62 11.06
CA TYR A 107 -7.57 0.99 10.08
C TYR A 107 -9.01 1.51 10.17
N THR A 108 -9.45 1.99 11.34
CA THR A 108 -10.75 2.67 11.49
C THR A 108 -10.85 3.98 10.72
N SER A 109 -9.73 4.68 10.51
CA SER A 109 -9.66 5.93 9.73
C SER A 109 -9.40 5.71 8.24
N LEU A 110 -9.09 4.49 7.81
CA LEU A 110 -8.81 4.17 6.41
C LEU A 110 -10.13 3.97 5.65
N LYS A 111 -10.58 5.02 4.93
CA LYS A 111 -11.82 5.00 4.13
C LYS A 111 -11.73 3.99 2.99
N GLY A 112 -10.58 3.97 2.32
CA GLY A 112 -10.32 3.07 1.21
C GLY A 112 -8.90 3.19 0.69
N ILE A 113 -8.58 2.40 -0.33
CA ILE A 113 -7.30 2.40 -1.00
C ILE A 113 -7.57 2.47 -2.49
N SER A 114 -6.84 3.31 -3.21
CA SER A 114 -6.91 3.38 -4.66
C SER A 114 -5.56 3.09 -5.30
N VAL A 115 -5.59 2.34 -6.39
CA VAL A 115 -4.46 2.08 -7.28
C VAL A 115 -4.91 2.33 -8.72
N SER A 116 -3.97 2.57 -9.63
CA SER A 116 -4.30 2.63 -11.05
C SER A 116 -4.52 1.23 -11.65
N ASN A 117 -5.11 1.18 -12.84
CA ASN A 117 -5.17 0.00 -13.68
C ASN A 117 -3.86 -0.32 -14.44
N LEU A 118 -2.87 0.58 -14.44
CA LEU A 118 -1.64 0.47 -15.22
C LEU A 118 -0.59 -0.41 -14.52
N THR A 119 0.62 -0.45 -15.07
CA THR A 119 1.74 -1.23 -14.52
C THR A 119 2.48 -0.55 -13.36
N ASP A 120 2.02 0.63 -12.89
CA ASP A 120 2.66 1.31 -11.75
C ASP A 120 2.54 0.58 -10.42
N GLY A 121 3.43 0.97 -9.50
CA GLY A 121 3.44 0.54 -8.11
C GLY A 121 2.77 1.54 -7.17
N MET A 122 1.91 2.45 -7.66
CA MET A 122 1.31 3.48 -6.82
C MET A 122 0.17 2.92 -6.00
N MET A 123 0.11 3.32 -4.73
CA MET A 123 -1.00 3.10 -3.82
C MET A 123 -1.32 4.38 -3.05
N ILE A 124 -2.61 4.64 -2.92
CA ILE A 124 -3.13 5.82 -2.24
C ILE A 124 -4.03 5.34 -1.12
N PHE A 125 -3.68 5.68 0.12
CA PHE A 125 -4.51 5.42 1.29
C PHE A 125 -5.42 6.63 1.51
N HIS A 126 -6.73 6.41 1.40
CA HIS A 126 -7.73 7.44 1.68
C HIS A 126 -8.03 7.46 3.18
N VAL A 127 -7.73 8.57 3.85
CA VAL A 127 -7.76 8.67 5.30
C VAL A 127 -8.77 9.72 5.74
N THR A 128 -9.55 9.43 6.78
CA THR A 128 -10.45 10.41 7.41
C THR A 128 -9.66 11.57 7.98
N CYS A 129 -10.01 12.78 7.51
CA CYS A 129 -9.37 14.03 7.89
C CYS A 129 -10.46 15.11 8.07
N GLU A 130 -10.99 15.23 9.28
CA GLU A 130 -12.07 16.19 9.58
C GLU A 130 -11.52 17.54 10.05
N ASP A 131 -10.29 17.56 10.58
CA ASP A 131 -9.59 18.76 11.03
C ASP A 131 -8.40 19.07 10.10
N ARG A 132 -8.16 20.35 9.81
CA ARG A 132 -6.98 20.84 9.09
C ARG A 132 -5.65 20.47 9.76
N LYS A 133 -5.66 20.21 11.08
CA LYS A 133 -4.48 19.71 11.82
C LYS A 133 -4.19 18.25 11.54
N GLN A 134 -5.17 17.48 11.08
CA GLN A 134 -4.99 16.07 10.74
C GLN A 134 -4.33 15.93 9.37
N LYS A 135 -3.66 14.78 9.19
CA LYS A 135 -3.01 14.41 7.93
C LYS A 135 -4.01 13.60 7.13
N GLY A 136 -4.32 14.03 5.90
CA GLY A 136 -5.19 13.29 5.00
C GLY A 136 -4.47 12.13 4.31
N ASP A 137 -4.83 11.93 3.05
CA ASP A 137 -4.43 10.83 2.21
C ASP A 137 -2.91 10.67 2.11
N VAL A 138 -2.48 9.43 1.88
CA VAL A 138 -1.07 9.05 1.79
C VAL A 138 -0.79 8.44 0.43
N VAL A 139 0.05 9.11 -0.36
CA VAL A 139 0.45 8.66 -1.70
C VAL A 139 1.84 8.03 -1.63
N MET A 140 1.94 6.77 -2.05
CA MET A 140 3.17 5.98 -1.98
C MET A 140 3.34 5.12 -3.23
N GLN A 141 4.58 4.76 -3.52
CA GLN A 141 4.96 3.74 -4.48
C GLN A 141 5.60 2.56 -3.74
N CYS A 142 5.21 1.35 -4.10
CA CYS A 142 5.68 0.11 -3.50
C CYS A 142 5.94 -0.93 -4.59
N ASP A 143 7.16 -1.48 -4.61
CA ASP A 143 7.52 -2.54 -5.57
C ASP A 143 6.80 -3.86 -5.26
N HIS A 144 6.44 -4.07 -4.00
CA HIS A 144 5.69 -5.24 -3.52
C HIS A 144 4.19 -4.93 -3.36
N LEU A 145 3.62 -4.11 -4.26
CA LEU A 145 2.25 -3.59 -4.18
C LEU A 145 1.20 -4.67 -3.85
N PHE A 146 1.15 -5.73 -4.66
CA PHE A 146 0.14 -6.78 -4.52
C PHE A 146 0.23 -7.51 -3.18
N GLU A 147 1.46 -7.79 -2.73
CA GLU A 147 1.71 -8.40 -1.42
C GLU A 147 1.26 -7.47 -0.29
N CYS A 148 1.73 -6.23 -0.32
CA CYS A 148 1.46 -5.23 0.70
C CYS A 148 -0.05 -4.97 0.85
N LEU A 149 -0.76 -4.73 -0.26
CA LEU A 149 -2.19 -4.43 -0.24
C LEU A 149 -3.04 -5.64 0.13
N THR A 150 -2.67 -6.84 -0.32
CA THR A 150 -3.37 -8.06 0.08
C THR A 150 -3.22 -8.31 1.58
N LYS A 151 -2.00 -8.20 2.13
CA LYS A 151 -1.76 -8.35 3.57
C LYS A 151 -2.49 -7.31 4.38
N LEU A 152 -2.42 -6.04 3.97
CA LEU A 152 -3.19 -4.96 4.59
C LEU A 152 -4.68 -5.29 4.60
N SER A 153 -5.24 -5.73 3.47
CA SER A 153 -6.66 -6.06 3.37
C SER A 153 -7.10 -7.16 4.34
N VAL A 154 -6.22 -8.11 4.64
CA VAL A 154 -6.47 -9.18 5.61
C VAL A 154 -6.39 -8.64 7.04
N PHE A 155 -5.35 -7.87 7.38
CA PHE A 155 -5.16 -7.34 8.74
C PHE A 155 -6.21 -6.30 9.12
N ALA A 156 -6.60 -5.46 8.17
CA ALA A 156 -7.58 -4.39 8.36
C ALA A 156 -9.02 -4.85 8.11
N ASN A 157 -9.24 -6.11 7.70
CA ASN A 157 -10.53 -6.64 7.25
C ASN A 157 -11.20 -5.73 6.21
N LYS A 158 -10.44 -5.30 5.21
CA LYS A 158 -10.76 -4.20 4.28
C LYS A 158 -10.56 -4.60 2.80
N GLN A 159 -10.91 -5.83 2.45
CA GLN A 159 -10.81 -6.32 1.06
C GLN A 159 -11.68 -5.50 0.09
N ASN A 160 -12.89 -5.12 0.52
CA ASN A 160 -13.88 -4.45 -0.33
C ASN A 160 -13.61 -2.95 -0.54
N VAL A 161 -12.56 -2.39 0.05
CA VAL A 161 -12.25 -0.95 -0.07
C VAL A 161 -11.00 -0.67 -0.90
N ILE A 162 -10.46 -1.69 -1.58
CA ILE A 162 -9.36 -1.54 -2.55
C ILE A 162 -9.97 -1.37 -3.93
N ASN A 163 -9.77 -0.20 -4.52
CA ASN A 163 -10.29 0.18 -5.83
C ASN A 163 -9.16 0.28 -6.84
N VAL A 164 -9.37 -0.34 -8.00
CA VAL A 164 -8.52 -0.16 -9.17
C VAL A 164 -9.24 0.83 -10.09
N VAL A 165 -8.59 1.94 -10.41
CA VAL A 165 -9.20 3.06 -11.12
C VAL A 165 -8.47 3.40 -12.40
N HIS A 166 -9.19 4.01 -13.34
CA HIS A 166 -8.66 4.48 -14.61
C HIS A 166 -8.45 6.00 -14.59
N GLY A 167 -7.40 6.48 -15.25
CA GLY A 167 -7.16 7.91 -15.45
C GLY A 167 -6.63 8.60 -14.19
N SER A 168 -7.49 9.19 -13.36
CA SER A 168 -7.08 10.09 -12.28
C SER A 168 -7.66 9.69 -10.92
N ILE A 169 -6.90 9.90 -9.84
CA ILE A 169 -7.36 9.73 -8.45
C ILE A 169 -7.32 11.08 -7.75
N LYS A 170 -8.47 11.52 -7.23
CA LYS A 170 -8.53 12.65 -6.30
C LYS A 170 -8.02 12.24 -4.93
N ILE A 171 -7.24 13.10 -4.31
CA ILE A 171 -6.68 12.90 -2.98
C ILE A 171 -7.00 14.08 -2.07
N GLU A 172 -7.33 13.80 -0.83
CA GLU A 172 -7.51 14.81 0.20
C GLU A 172 -6.21 14.98 0.99
N ILE A 173 -5.49 16.08 0.77
CA ILE A 173 -4.20 16.33 1.42
C ILE A 173 -4.39 16.64 2.91
N GLN A 174 -5.37 17.49 3.20
CA GLN A 174 -5.85 17.96 4.50
C GLN A 174 -7.32 18.35 4.33
N ALA A 175 -8.06 18.52 5.44
CA ALA A 175 -9.48 18.88 5.40
C ALA A 175 -9.74 20.08 4.48
N GLY A 176 -10.48 19.83 3.39
CA GLY A 176 -10.86 20.83 2.38
C GLY A 176 -9.74 21.23 1.40
N LYS A 177 -8.60 20.55 1.40
CA LYS A 177 -7.50 20.74 0.43
C LYS A 177 -7.29 19.48 -0.38
N GLU A 178 -7.75 19.50 -1.63
CA GLU A 178 -7.64 18.39 -2.56
C GLU A 178 -6.49 18.58 -3.55
N ASN A 179 -6.03 17.47 -4.12
CA ASN A 179 -5.16 17.43 -5.29
C ASN A 179 -5.47 16.16 -6.10
N THR A 180 -4.78 15.95 -7.21
CA THR A 180 -5.03 14.83 -8.12
C THR A 180 -3.72 14.12 -8.47
N VAL A 181 -3.82 12.80 -8.61
CA VAL A 181 -2.80 11.94 -9.19
C VAL A 181 -3.31 11.42 -10.52
N ASP A 182 -2.64 11.80 -11.61
CA ASP A 182 -3.01 11.43 -12.97
C ASP A 182 -2.10 10.31 -13.48
N PHE A 183 -2.72 9.27 -14.05
CA PHE A 183 -2.06 8.10 -14.59
C PHE A 183 -2.18 8.08 -16.11
N SER A 184 -1.08 7.80 -16.78
CA SER A 184 -1.02 7.74 -18.24
C SER A 184 0.01 6.73 -18.72
N THR A 185 -0.16 6.26 -19.94
CA THR A 185 0.83 5.40 -20.60
C THR A 185 1.85 6.25 -21.35
N GLY A 186 3.14 5.90 -21.27
CA GLY A 186 4.20 6.59 -22.00
C GLY A 186 5.42 5.72 -22.25
N GLN A 187 6.42 6.28 -22.95
CA GLN A 187 7.62 5.52 -23.35
C GLN A 187 8.56 5.24 -22.18
N GLU A 188 8.70 6.20 -21.25
CA GLU A 188 9.56 6.07 -20.08
C GLU A 188 8.76 6.19 -18.78
N PRO A 189 8.99 5.29 -17.81
CA PRO A 189 8.31 5.35 -16.53
C PRO A 189 8.84 6.54 -15.70
N VAL A 190 8.00 7.52 -15.44
CA VAL A 190 8.37 8.72 -14.67
C VAL A 190 7.25 9.18 -13.75
N VAL A 191 7.62 9.69 -12.58
CA VAL A 191 6.70 10.31 -11.62
C VAL A 191 7.18 11.73 -11.33
N TYR A 192 6.33 12.73 -11.60
CA TYR A 192 6.70 14.14 -11.44
C TYR A 192 5.49 15.02 -11.15
N LYS A 193 5.74 16.20 -10.58
CA LYS A 193 4.71 17.22 -10.38
C LYS A 193 4.53 18.03 -11.67
N ALA A 194 3.34 18.04 -12.25
CA ALA A 194 3.03 18.86 -13.41
C ALA A 194 2.82 20.34 -13.04
N LYS A 195 2.82 21.21 -14.05
CA LYS A 195 2.61 22.66 -13.90
C LYS A 195 1.25 23.01 -13.30
N ASN A 196 0.23 22.18 -13.55
CA ASN A 196 -1.10 22.29 -12.93
C ASN A 196 -1.12 21.90 -11.44
N GLY A 197 0.00 21.41 -10.90
CA GLY A 197 0.13 21.03 -9.50
C GLY A 197 -0.19 19.57 -9.18
N HIS A 198 -0.69 18.80 -10.16
CA HIS A 198 -0.99 17.38 -10.02
C HIS A 198 0.27 16.52 -9.98
N LEU A 199 0.15 15.31 -9.45
CA LEU A 199 1.18 14.28 -9.59
C LEU A 199 0.92 13.48 -10.85
N MET A 200 1.81 13.54 -11.83
CA MET A 200 1.76 12.72 -13.03
C MET A 200 2.53 11.42 -12.79
N VAL A 201 1.91 10.29 -13.15
CA VAL A 201 2.50 8.96 -13.15
C VAL A 201 2.40 8.41 -14.56
N VAL A 202 3.55 8.26 -15.22
CA VAL A 202 3.67 7.74 -16.58
C VAL A 202 4.25 6.34 -16.51
N ARG A 203 3.66 5.37 -17.22
CA ARG A 203 4.09 3.96 -17.25
C ARG A 203 3.96 3.28 -18.59
#